data_AF-A0A928PC72-F1
#
_entry.id   AF-A0A928PC72-F1
#
_cell.length_a   1.000
_cell.length_b   1.000
_cell.length_c   1.000
_cell.angle_alpha   90.00
_cell.angle_beta   90.00
_cell.angle_gamma   90.00
#
_symmetry.space_group_name_H-M   'P 1'
#
loop_
_entity.id
_entity.type
_entity.pdbx_description
1 polymer ?
#
loop_
_entity_poly.entity_id
_entity_poly.type
_entity_poly.pdbx_seq_one_letter_code
_entity_poly.pdbx_strand_id
1 'polypeptide(L)'
;MGYTEISVKRILELIKEIEERKEHPNAAATYKDVPALCEIDRIVKEQLVLEEPCDRDTLIDSIFAVRYLGTSYETMWRIAYANKYYKWLFDIHSELYRRFGEKDKELADDYYTALRARNYYGKDECSDLIELAKGLISDSKRLKIEKEILEDFCPLKHDPVELSDKYLEVIDEVDRLMDVPENKNVHSFVRNERFQALLLQYGIEWEPMTSLNPGWHFD
;
A
#
# COMPACT_ATOMS: atom_id res chain seq x y z
N MET A 1 4.47 21.95 -13.91
CA MET A 1 5.80 21.60 -14.42
C MET A 1 5.79 20.10 -14.62
N GLY A 2 6.22 19.63 -15.79
CA GLY A 2 6.21 18.22 -16.17
C GLY A 2 7.24 17.40 -15.40
N TYR A 3 7.05 16.08 -15.29
CA TYR A 3 8.20 15.21 -15.07
C TYR A 3 9.26 15.49 -16.13
N THR A 4 10.52 15.64 -15.70
CA THR A 4 11.63 15.68 -16.65
C THR A 4 11.84 14.28 -17.25
N GLU A 5 12.36 14.17 -18.46
CA GLU A 5 12.73 12.88 -19.06
C GLU A 5 13.66 12.07 -18.15
N ILE A 6 14.52 12.77 -17.39
CA ILE A 6 15.42 12.16 -16.39
C ILE A 6 14.61 11.53 -15.25
N SER A 7 13.62 12.24 -14.71
CA SER A 7 12.77 11.75 -13.62
C SER A 7 11.93 10.54 -14.05
N VAL A 8 11.29 10.60 -15.22
CA VAL A 8 10.51 9.47 -15.76
C VAL A 8 11.41 8.26 -15.96
N LYS A 9 12.57 8.45 -16.60
CA LYS A 9 13.53 7.36 -16.82
C LYS A 9 13.98 6.73 -15.51
N ARG A 10 14.26 7.55 -14.48
CA ARG A 10 14.69 7.05 -13.18
C ARG A 10 13.59 6.22 -12.49
N ILE A 11 12.33 6.67 -12.53
CA ILE A 11 11.20 5.89 -11.99
C ILE A 11 11.10 4.53 -12.70
N LEU A 12 11.18 4.51 -14.03
CA LEU A 12 11.11 3.27 -14.81
C LEU A 12 12.29 2.33 -14.53
N GLU A 13 13.49 2.87 -14.36
CA GLU A 13 14.68 2.09 -13.94
C GLU A 13 14.47 1.45 -12.56
N LEU A 14 13.97 2.22 -11.58
CA LEU A 14 13.69 1.73 -10.23
C LEU A 14 12.62 0.64 -10.21
N ILE A 15 11.52 0.83 -10.96
CA ILE A 15 10.47 -0.20 -11.10
C ILE A 15 11.08 -1.45 -11.73
N LYS A 16 11.87 -1.30 -12.80
CA LYS A 16 12.52 -2.43 -13.45
C LYS A 16 13.46 -3.17 -12.49
N GLU A 17 14.25 -2.47 -11.69
CA GLU A 17 15.12 -3.07 -10.67
C GLU A 17 14.32 -3.92 -9.66
N ILE A 18 13.15 -3.43 -9.22
CA ILE A 18 12.25 -4.18 -8.33
C ILE A 18 11.71 -5.42 -9.02
N GLU A 19 11.18 -5.27 -10.23
CA GLU A 19 10.60 -6.39 -11.00
C GLU A 19 11.65 -7.46 -11.35
N GLU A 20 12.89 -7.09 -11.62
CA GLU A 20 13.99 -8.04 -11.90
C GLU A 20 14.45 -8.81 -10.66
N ARG A 21 14.20 -8.30 -9.45
CA ARG A 21 14.49 -9.01 -8.18
C ARG A 21 13.47 -10.08 -7.82
N LYS A 22 12.30 -10.08 -8.47
CA LYS A 22 11.24 -11.05 -8.20
C LYS A 22 11.66 -12.46 -8.58
N GLU A 23 11.43 -13.42 -7.68
CA GLU A 23 11.69 -14.84 -7.95
C GLU A 23 10.75 -15.41 -9.02
N HIS A 24 9.54 -14.86 -9.14
CA HIS A 24 8.55 -15.19 -10.14
C HIS A 24 7.61 -14.00 -10.41
N PRO A 25 6.82 -13.97 -11.51
CA PRO A 25 6.00 -12.81 -11.89
C PRO A 25 5.03 -12.31 -10.81
N ASN A 26 4.51 -13.23 -10.00
CA ASN A 26 3.57 -12.93 -8.92
C ASN A 26 4.25 -12.68 -7.56
N ALA A 27 5.59 -12.58 -7.51
CA ALA A 27 6.28 -12.38 -6.24
C ALA A 27 6.02 -10.96 -5.75
N ALA A 28 5.73 -10.83 -4.46
CA ALA A 28 5.59 -9.54 -3.81
C ALA A 28 6.93 -8.80 -3.80
N ALA A 29 6.88 -7.47 -3.72
CA ALA A 29 8.04 -6.69 -3.29
C ALA A 29 8.45 -7.12 -1.87
N THR A 30 9.69 -6.85 -1.49
CA THR A 30 10.24 -7.19 -0.18
C THR A 30 10.94 -5.98 0.45
N TYR A 31 11.44 -6.14 1.69
CA TYR A 31 12.25 -5.11 2.35
C TYR A 31 13.46 -4.64 1.51
N LYS A 32 13.97 -5.48 0.59
CA LYS A 32 15.08 -5.15 -0.33
C LYS A 32 14.71 -4.07 -1.34
N ASP A 33 13.42 -3.91 -1.59
CA ASP A 33 12.84 -2.99 -2.57
C ASP A 33 12.52 -1.62 -1.97
N VAL A 34 12.45 -1.53 -0.64
CA VAL A 34 12.13 -0.29 0.10
C VAL A 34 12.99 0.90 -0.32
N PRO A 35 14.33 0.79 -0.48
CA PRO A 35 15.13 1.94 -0.93
C PRO A 35 14.69 2.49 -2.29
N ALA A 36 14.33 1.61 -3.24
CA ALA A 36 13.85 2.00 -4.55
C ALA A 36 12.45 2.62 -4.47
N LEU A 37 11.55 2.05 -3.66
CA LEU A 37 10.22 2.60 -3.40
C LEU A 37 10.31 3.99 -2.76
N CYS A 38 11.20 4.21 -1.78
CA CYS A 38 11.43 5.52 -1.18
C CYS A 38 11.96 6.53 -2.19
N GLU A 39 12.82 6.11 -3.13
CA GLU A 39 13.30 7.01 -4.18
C GLU A 39 12.19 7.40 -5.15
N ILE A 40 11.32 6.45 -5.54
CA ILE A 40 10.11 6.76 -6.35
C ILE A 40 9.23 7.76 -5.59
N ASP A 41 8.89 7.49 -4.33
CA ASP A 41 8.07 8.39 -3.49
C ASP A 41 8.65 9.81 -3.44
N ARG A 42 9.97 9.94 -3.24
CA ARG A 42 10.66 11.23 -3.24
C ARG A 42 10.52 11.95 -4.58
N ILE A 43 10.78 11.27 -5.70
CA ILE A 43 10.68 11.87 -7.04
C ILE A 43 9.25 12.35 -7.31
N VAL A 44 8.25 11.54 -6.95
CA VAL A 44 6.83 11.91 -7.15
C VAL A 44 6.45 13.10 -6.29
N LYS A 45 6.84 13.14 -5.01
CA LYS A 45 6.58 14.28 -4.11
C LYS A 45 7.24 15.57 -4.59
N GLU A 46 8.47 15.49 -5.09
CA GLU A 46 9.18 16.65 -5.64
C GLU A 46 8.48 17.22 -6.89
N GLN A 47 7.79 16.38 -7.66
CA GLN A 47 7.03 16.82 -8.84
C GLN A 47 5.61 17.28 -8.49
N LEU A 48 4.98 16.63 -7.52
CA LEU A 48 3.65 16.98 -7.01
C LEU A 48 3.73 17.97 -5.85
N VAL A 49 4.26 19.17 -6.13
CA VAL A 49 4.03 20.31 -5.22
C VAL A 49 2.60 20.78 -5.43
N LEU A 50 1.67 20.28 -4.62
CA LEU A 50 0.22 20.51 -4.74
C LEU A 50 -0.21 21.98 -4.70
N GLU A 51 0.66 22.88 -4.24
CA GLU A 51 0.43 24.34 -4.26
C GLU A 51 0.63 24.97 -5.64
N GLU A 52 1.35 24.30 -6.56
CA GLU A 52 1.56 24.79 -7.92
C GLU A 52 0.69 24.02 -8.94
N PRO A 53 0.30 24.66 -10.04
CA PRO A 53 -0.40 23.95 -11.09
C PRO A 53 0.46 22.88 -11.78
N CYS A 54 0.31 21.61 -11.38
CA CYS A 54 0.77 20.48 -12.17
C CYS A 54 0.00 20.40 -13.50
N ASP A 55 0.71 20.07 -14.58
CA ASP A 55 0.09 19.80 -15.88
C ASP A 55 -0.56 18.41 -15.89
N ARG A 56 -1.37 18.18 -16.93
CA ARG A 56 -2.13 16.95 -17.13
C ARG A 56 -1.25 15.71 -17.10
N ASP A 57 -0.16 15.72 -17.85
CA ASP A 57 0.70 14.55 -18.03
C ASP A 57 1.42 14.20 -16.71
N THR A 58 1.81 15.21 -15.92
CA THR A 58 2.34 15.01 -14.57
C THR A 58 1.36 14.29 -13.64
N LEU A 59 0.08 14.66 -13.68
CA LEU A 59 -0.93 13.98 -12.85
C LEU A 59 -1.11 12.52 -13.29
N ILE A 60 -1.13 12.25 -14.60
CA ILE A 60 -1.26 10.89 -15.15
C ILE A 60 -0.05 10.03 -14.78
N ASP A 61 1.17 10.54 -14.96
CA ASP A 61 2.39 9.80 -14.62
C ASP A 61 2.48 9.55 -13.11
N SER A 62 2.03 10.51 -12.29
CA SER A 62 1.97 10.34 -10.85
C SER A 62 0.93 9.31 -10.41
N ILE A 63 -0.23 9.23 -11.07
CA ILE A 63 -1.23 8.17 -10.82
C ILE A 63 -0.58 6.80 -10.97
N PHE A 64 0.19 6.58 -12.03
CA PHE A 64 0.90 5.33 -12.24
C PHE A 64 1.92 5.04 -11.11
N ALA A 65 2.77 6.01 -10.79
CA ALA A 65 3.81 5.83 -9.77
C ALA A 65 3.23 5.64 -8.36
N VAL A 66 2.22 6.41 -7.97
CA VAL A 66 1.57 6.31 -6.66
C VAL A 66 0.78 5.01 -6.54
N ARG A 67 0.11 4.56 -7.61
CA ARG A 67 -0.53 3.24 -7.65
C ARG A 67 0.50 2.13 -7.44
N TYR A 68 1.65 2.20 -8.11
CA TYR A 68 2.72 1.23 -7.92
C TYR A 68 3.20 1.20 -6.47
N LEU A 69 3.47 2.37 -5.87
CA LEU A 69 3.84 2.48 -4.45
C LEU A 69 2.81 1.83 -3.52
N GLY A 70 1.53 2.17 -3.68
CA GLY A 70 0.44 1.60 -2.88
C GLY A 70 0.40 0.08 -2.97
N THR A 71 0.39 -0.46 -4.19
CA THR A 71 0.36 -1.92 -4.44
C THR A 71 1.62 -2.62 -3.92
N SER A 72 2.81 -2.05 -4.10
CA SER A 72 4.04 -2.63 -3.57
C SER A 72 4.01 -2.75 -2.06
N TYR A 73 3.65 -1.67 -1.34
CA TYR A 73 3.53 -1.73 0.12
C TYR A 73 2.41 -2.65 0.57
N GLU A 74 1.29 -2.71 -0.15
CA GLU A 74 0.22 -3.66 0.16
C GLU A 74 0.71 -5.11 0.07
N THR A 75 1.38 -5.47 -1.03
CA THR A 75 1.89 -6.84 -1.23
C THR A 75 2.98 -7.23 -0.23
N MET A 76 3.68 -6.25 0.34
CA MET A 76 4.60 -6.42 1.47
C MET A 76 3.89 -6.55 2.83
N TRP A 77 2.56 -6.57 2.87
CA TRP A 77 1.75 -6.54 4.09
C TRP A 77 1.95 -5.26 4.92
N ARG A 78 2.35 -4.16 4.28
CA ARG A 78 2.46 -2.83 4.89
C ARG A 78 1.19 -2.02 4.63
N ILE A 79 0.05 -2.59 5.01
CA ILE A 79 -1.28 -2.06 4.62
C ILE A 79 -1.48 -0.62 5.12
N ALA A 80 -0.95 -0.28 6.31
CA ALA A 80 -0.97 1.09 6.82
C ALA A 80 -0.22 2.09 5.92
N TYR A 81 0.93 1.70 5.35
CA TYR A 81 1.64 2.52 4.36
C TYR A 81 0.87 2.60 3.05
N ALA A 82 0.37 1.47 2.54
CA ALA A 82 -0.42 1.42 1.31
C ALA A 82 -1.62 2.37 1.36
N ASN A 83 -2.33 2.41 2.47
CA ASN A 83 -3.47 3.31 2.70
C ASN A 83 -3.11 4.81 2.54
N LYS A 84 -1.88 5.22 2.89
CA LYS A 84 -1.42 6.60 2.67
C LYS A 84 -1.32 6.91 1.17
N TYR A 85 -0.78 5.98 0.39
CA TYR A 85 -0.67 6.12 -1.07
C TYR A 85 -2.02 6.04 -1.78
N TYR A 86 -2.93 5.16 -1.35
CA TYR A 86 -4.26 5.10 -1.93
C TYR A 86 -5.06 6.37 -1.69
N LYS A 87 -4.97 6.98 -0.51
CA LYS A 87 -5.57 8.28 -0.28
C LYS A 87 -4.97 9.35 -1.21
N TRP A 88 -3.65 9.41 -1.29
CA TRP A 88 -2.95 10.34 -2.17
C TRP A 88 -3.30 10.14 -3.66
N LEU A 89 -3.48 8.90 -4.10
CA LEU A 89 -3.94 8.54 -5.44
C LEU A 89 -5.30 9.17 -5.75
N PHE A 90 -6.24 9.15 -4.80
CA PHE A 90 -7.55 9.77 -4.97
C PHE A 90 -7.50 11.30 -4.96
N ASP A 91 -6.58 11.91 -4.22
CA ASP A 91 -6.33 13.36 -4.31
C ASP A 91 -5.86 13.74 -5.72
N ILE A 92 -4.97 12.94 -6.33
CA ILE A 92 -4.47 13.16 -7.69
C ILE A 92 -5.57 12.94 -8.74
N HIS A 93 -6.36 11.86 -8.62
CA HIS A 93 -7.52 11.60 -9.50
C HIS A 93 -8.54 12.73 -9.45
N SER A 94 -8.84 13.23 -8.25
CA SER A 94 -9.76 14.35 -8.04
C SER A 94 -9.25 15.61 -8.74
N GLU A 95 -7.95 15.88 -8.64
CA GLU A 95 -7.33 17.05 -9.27
C GLU A 95 -7.30 16.95 -10.80
N LEU A 96 -6.98 15.77 -11.34
CA LEU A 96 -7.00 15.49 -12.78
C LEU A 96 -8.41 15.75 -13.35
N TYR A 97 -9.43 15.21 -12.68
CA TYR A 97 -10.82 15.40 -13.10
C TYR A 97 -11.27 16.87 -12.97
N ARG A 98 -10.95 17.52 -11.84
CA ARG A 98 -11.35 18.91 -11.59
C ARG A 98 -10.79 19.88 -12.63
N ARG A 99 -9.54 19.68 -13.06
CA ARG A 99 -8.86 20.59 -14.00
C ARG A 99 -9.08 20.25 -15.46
N PHE A 100 -9.08 18.96 -15.79
CA PHE A 100 -9.05 18.49 -17.19
C PHE A 100 -10.30 17.70 -17.58
N GLY A 101 -11.19 17.37 -16.64
CA GLY A 101 -12.38 16.56 -16.89
C GLY A 101 -12.08 15.10 -17.22
N GLU A 102 -10.85 14.66 -16.99
CA GLU A 102 -10.38 13.33 -17.34
C GLU A 102 -10.48 12.36 -16.18
N LYS A 103 -10.74 11.10 -16.52
CA LYS A 103 -10.87 9.99 -15.57
C LYS A 103 -9.93 8.89 -16.01
N ASP A 104 -9.13 8.39 -15.07
CA ASP A 104 -8.33 7.20 -15.31
C ASP A 104 -9.21 5.96 -15.53
N LYS A 105 -8.74 5.03 -16.34
CA LYS A 105 -9.51 3.83 -16.70
C LYS A 105 -9.61 2.84 -15.53
N GLU A 106 -8.57 2.78 -14.69
CA GLU A 106 -8.45 1.86 -13.55
C GLU A 106 -9.03 2.46 -12.27
N LEU A 107 -9.59 3.67 -12.32
CA LEU A 107 -10.10 4.43 -11.15
C LEU A 107 -11.06 3.61 -10.25
N ALA A 108 -11.89 2.76 -10.84
CA ALA A 108 -12.81 1.94 -10.06
C ALA A 108 -12.13 0.77 -9.35
N ASP A 109 -11.06 0.24 -9.94
CA ASP A 109 -10.28 -0.86 -9.38
C ASP A 109 -9.34 -0.33 -8.30
N ASP A 110 -8.80 0.89 -8.50
CA ASP A 110 -8.15 1.68 -7.45
C ASP A 110 -9.08 1.91 -6.27
N TYR A 111 -10.35 2.25 -6.53
CA TYR A 111 -11.35 2.48 -5.49
C TYR A 111 -11.64 1.23 -4.67
N TYR A 112 -11.87 0.10 -5.35
CA TYR A 112 -12.05 -1.19 -4.70
C TYR A 112 -10.84 -1.52 -3.81
N THR A 113 -9.63 -1.36 -4.35
CA THR A 113 -8.38 -1.66 -3.63
C THR A 113 -8.21 -0.76 -2.40
N ALA A 114 -8.45 0.54 -2.54
CA ALA A 114 -8.35 1.49 -1.43
C ALA A 114 -9.34 1.18 -0.30
N LEU A 115 -10.60 0.87 -0.63
CA LEU A 115 -11.61 0.50 0.38
C LEU A 115 -11.28 -0.82 1.07
N ARG A 116 -10.81 -1.82 0.32
CA ARG A 116 -10.37 -3.11 0.85
C ARG A 116 -9.21 -2.93 1.83
N ALA A 117 -8.19 -2.16 1.45
CA ALA A 117 -7.02 -1.90 2.27
C ALA A 117 -7.37 -1.11 3.56
N ARG A 118 -8.30 -0.17 3.50
CA ARG A 118 -8.83 0.53 4.69
C ARG A 118 -9.59 -0.40 5.63
N ASN A 119 -10.32 -1.36 5.07
CA ASN A 119 -11.11 -2.32 5.85
C ASN A 119 -10.30 -3.55 6.32
N TYR A 120 -8.99 -3.62 6.03
CA TYR A 120 -8.16 -4.77 6.38
C TYR A 120 -8.06 -4.99 7.91
N TYR A 121 -7.81 -3.93 8.66
CA TYR A 121 -7.63 -4.01 10.13
C TYR A 121 -8.95 -3.99 10.91
N GLY A 122 -10.04 -3.61 10.26
CA GLY A 122 -11.34 -3.46 10.90
C GLY A 122 -12.32 -2.70 9.99
N LYS A 123 -13.60 -2.73 10.36
CA LYS A 123 -14.64 -2.04 9.60
C LYS A 123 -14.41 -0.53 9.64
N ASP A 124 -14.31 0.06 8.46
CA ASP A 124 -14.14 1.48 8.24
C ASP A 124 -15.20 1.96 7.25
N GLU A 125 -15.91 3.03 7.61
CA GLU A 125 -16.89 3.67 6.75
C GLU A 125 -16.23 4.37 5.54
N CYS A 126 -14.91 4.59 5.57
CA CYS A 126 -14.12 5.17 4.48
C CYS A 126 -14.71 6.49 3.95
N SER A 127 -15.31 7.30 4.83
CA SER A 127 -16.08 8.49 4.47
C SER A 127 -15.29 9.48 3.60
N ASP A 128 -13.99 9.62 3.84
CA ASP A 128 -13.11 10.49 3.06
C ASP A 128 -12.88 9.96 1.64
N LEU A 129 -12.60 8.67 1.47
CA LEU A 129 -12.48 8.03 0.15
C LEU A 129 -13.81 8.04 -0.62
N ILE A 130 -14.93 7.81 0.06
CA ILE A 130 -16.27 7.89 -0.53
C ILE A 130 -16.51 9.30 -1.06
N GLU A 131 -16.17 10.33 -0.27
CA GLU A 131 -16.33 11.73 -0.69
C GLU A 131 -15.46 12.05 -1.91
N LEU A 132 -14.18 11.65 -1.91
CA LEU A 132 -13.28 11.85 -3.05
C LEU A 132 -13.78 11.13 -4.32
N ALA A 133 -14.38 9.95 -4.18
CA ALA A 133 -14.89 9.18 -5.31
C ALA A 133 -16.21 9.74 -5.90
N LYS A 134 -16.94 10.61 -5.17
CA LYS A 134 -18.20 11.19 -5.65
C LYS A 134 -17.97 12.02 -6.91
N GLY A 135 -18.77 11.77 -7.94
CA GLY A 135 -18.63 12.44 -9.24
C GLY A 135 -17.49 11.89 -10.12
N LEU A 136 -16.45 11.29 -9.53
CA LEU A 136 -15.41 10.57 -10.26
C LEU A 136 -15.93 9.23 -10.76
N ILE A 137 -16.61 8.47 -9.90
CA ILE A 137 -17.19 7.16 -10.21
C ILE A 137 -18.71 7.28 -10.24
N SER A 138 -19.39 6.54 -11.14
CA SER A 138 -20.85 6.53 -11.17
C SER A 138 -21.41 5.88 -9.90
N ASP A 139 -22.51 6.43 -9.37
CA ASP A 139 -23.13 5.91 -8.14
C ASP A 139 -23.44 4.41 -8.19
N SER A 140 -23.90 3.92 -9.35
CA SER A 140 -24.16 2.49 -9.54
C SER A 140 -22.93 1.61 -9.33
N LYS A 141 -21.75 2.06 -9.79
CA LYS A 141 -20.50 1.30 -9.67
C LYS A 141 -19.93 1.44 -8.27
N ARG A 142 -19.95 2.66 -7.71
CA ARG A 142 -19.50 2.95 -6.35
C ARG A 142 -20.28 2.14 -5.31
N LEU A 143 -21.62 2.19 -5.34
CA LEU A 143 -22.48 1.46 -4.40
C LEU A 143 -22.32 -0.06 -4.52
N LYS A 144 -22.05 -0.58 -5.73
CA LYS A 144 -21.75 -2.00 -5.92
C LYS A 144 -20.44 -2.38 -5.20
N ILE A 145 -19.37 -1.60 -5.42
CA ILE A 145 -18.07 -1.83 -4.79
C ILE A 145 -18.17 -1.72 -3.26
N GLU A 146 -18.79 -0.66 -2.74
CA GLU A 146 -18.96 -0.48 -1.29
C GLU A 146 -19.70 -1.65 -0.64
N LYS A 147 -20.75 -2.16 -1.30
CA LYS A 147 -21.48 -3.34 -0.86
C LYS A 147 -20.59 -4.59 -0.85
N GLU A 148 -19.85 -4.82 -1.92
CA GLU A 148 -18.94 -5.97 -2.07
C GLU A 148 -17.88 -5.99 -0.95
N ILE A 149 -17.25 -4.84 -0.66
CA ILE A 149 -16.26 -4.71 0.43
C ILE A 149 -16.86 -5.04 1.80
N LEU A 150 -18.11 -4.63 2.05
CA LEU A 150 -18.80 -4.94 3.31
C LEU A 150 -19.20 -6.42 3.43
N GLU A 151 -19.56 -7.05 2.32
CA GLU A 151 -19.93 -8.47 2.25
C GLU A 151 -18.70 -9.38 2.38
N ASP A 152 -17.57 -8.99 1.80
CA ASP A 152 -16.30 -9.74 1.80
C ASP A 152 -15.43 -9.45 3.04
N PHE A 153 -15.93 -8.67 4.00
CA PHE A 153 -15.17 -8.30 5.18
C PHE A 153 -14.74 -9.53 6.00
N CYS A 154 -13.42 -9.68 6.18
CA CYS A 154 -12.84 -10.73 7.00
C CYS A 154 -12.80 -10.30 8.48
N PRO A 155 -13.47 -11.01 9.40
CA PRO A 155 -13.50 -10.64 10.82
C PRO A 155 -12.23 -11.07 11.60
N LEU A 156 -11.14 -11.38 10.92
CA LEU A 156 -9.87 -11.70 11.56
C LEU A 156 -9.32 -10.46 12.27
N LYS A 157 -8.90 -10.65 13.51
CA LYS A 157 -8.25 -9.63 14.32
C LYS A 157 -6.78 -9.54 13.95
N HIS A 158 -6.32 -8.32 13.79
CA HIS A 158 -4.93 -7.96 13.59
C HIS A 158 -4.43 -7.19 14.82
N ASP A 159 -3.13 -7.22 15.07
CA ASP A 159 -2.58 -6.44 16.17
C ASP A 159 -2.64 -4.94 15.79
N PRO A 160 -3.30 -4.08 16.57
CA PRO A 160 -3.36 -2.65 16.30
C PRO A 160 -1.96 -1.99 16.27
N VAL A 161 -0.93 -2.60 16.86
CA VAL A 161 0.44 -2.09 16.81
C VAL A 161 0.96 -2.00 15.37
N GLU A 162 0.46 -2.81 14.44
CA GLU A 162 0.83 -2.75 13.03
C GLU A 162 0.46 -1.42 12.36
N LEU A 163 -0.48 -0.67 12.95
CA LEU A 163 -0.86 0.67 12.53
C LEU A 163 0.01 1.78 13.14
N SER A 164 0.87 1.46 14.11
CA SER A 164 1.68 2.44 14.83
C SER A 164 2.92 2.86 14.02
N ASP A 165 3.28 4.14 14.09
CA ASP A 165 4.51 4.64 13.46
C ASP A 165 5.74 3.88 13.96
N LYS A 166 5.78 3.53 15.25
CA LYS A 166 6.87 2.77 15.85
C LYS A 166 7.08 1.40 15.19
N TYR A 167 6.00 0.69 14.87
CA TYR A 167 6.07 -0.58 14.14
C TYR A 167 6.54 -0.37 12.70
N LEU A 168 5.92 0.60 12.03
CA LEU A 168 6.20 0.91 10.64
C LEU A 168 7.65 1.38 10.40
N GLU A 169 8.27 2.04 11.37
CA GLU A 169 9.68 2.47 11.31
C GLU A 169 10.68 1.31 11.37
N VAL A 170 10.33 0.18 12.00
CA VAL A 170 11.28 -0.92 12.25
C VAL A 170 10.99 -2.18 11.46
N ILE A 171 9.80 -2.32 10.89
CA ILE A 171 9.32 -3.58 10.32
C ILE A 171 10.18 -4.07 9.15
N ASP A 172 10.71 -3.17 8.32
CA ASP A 172 11.59 -3.55 7.20
C ASP A 172 12.95 -4.07 7.69
N GLU A 173 13.47 -3.51 8.78
CA GLU A 173 14.68 -4.00 9.44
C GLU A 173 14.45 -5.35 10.12
N VAL A 174 13.28 -5.53 10.75
CA VAL A 174 12.90 -6.82 11.33
C VAL A 174 12.79 -7.89 10.24
N ASP A 175 12.16 -7.60 9.10
CA ASP A 175 12.09 -8.52 7.97
C ASP A 175 13.49 -8.85 7.41
N ARG A 176 14.40 -7.88 7.36
CA ARG A 176 15.81 -8.11 6.99
C ARG A 176 16.51 -9.07 7.96
N LEU A 177 16.31 -8.89 9.27
CA LEU A 177 16.87 -9.77 10.30
C LEU A 177 16.25 -11.17 10.26
N MET A 178 15.01 -11.28 9.77
CA MET A 178 14.33 -12.55 9.57
C MET A 178 14.77 -13.30 8.31
N ASP A 179 15.33 -12.64 7.29
CA ASP A 179 15.83 -13.27 6.05
C ASP A 179 17.21 -13.92 6.24
N VAL A 180 17.28 -14.90 7.13
CA VAL A 180 18.47 -15.74 7.39
C VAL A 180 18.17 -17.22 7.09
N PRO A 181 19.17 -18.04 6.70
CA PRO A 181 18.95 -19.45 6.35
C PRO A 181 18.20 -20.27 7.40
N GLU A 182 18.43 -19.97 8.68
CA GLU A 182 17.82 -20.64 9.83
C GLU A 182 16.31 -20.40 9.96
N ASN A 183 15.76 -19.41 9.23
CA ASN A 183 14.33 -19.07 9.21
C ASN A 183 13.62 -19.57 7.95
N LYS A 184 14.33 -20.10 6.94
CA LYS A 184 13.71 -20.44 5.64
C LYS A 184 12.78 -21.65 5.68
N ASN A 185 13.03 -22.61 6.58
CA ASN A 185 12.30 -23.88 6.66
C ASN A 185 11.69 -24.15 8.04
N VAL A 186 11.48 -23.10 8.85
CA VAL A 186 10.85 -23.25 10.17
C VAL A 186 9.33 -23.18 10.07
N HIS A 187 8.66 -23.88 10.99
CA HIS A 187 7.21 -23.79 11.12
C HIS A 187 6.76 -22.34 11.39
N SER A 188 5.60 -21.94 10.86
CA SER A 188 5.04 -20.58 10.98
C SER A 188 4.98 -20.08 12.43
N PHE A 189 4.51 -20.89 13.37
CA PHE A 189 4.54 -20.55 14.81
C PHE A 189 5.93 -20.18 15.33
N VAL A 190 6.96 -20.96 14.99
CA VAL A 190 8.35 -20.67 15.41
C VAL A 190 8.85 -19.39 14.74
N ARG A 191 8.47 -19.16 13.47
CA ARG A 191 8.78 -17.91 12.77
C ARG A 191 8.13 -16.71 13.48
N ASN A 192 6.87 -16.83 13.90
CA ASN A 192 6.13 -15.78 14.60
C ASN A 192 6.72 -15.49 15.98
N GLU A 193 7.13 -16.51 16.74
CA GLU A 193 7.82 -16.32 18.03
C GLU A 193 9.14 -15.55 17.86
N ARG A 194 9.94 -15.89 16.83
CA ARG A 194 11.18 -15.17 16.52
C ARG A 194 10.92 -13.73 16.12
N PHE A 195 9.91 -13.52 15.27
CA PHE A 195 9.49 -12.19 14.83
C PHE A 195 9.02 -11.32 16.00
N GLN A 196 8.18 -11.87 16.88
CA GLN A 196 7.75 -11.22 18.12
C GLN A 196 8.95 -10.88 19.03
N ALA A 197 9.89 -11.81 19.20
CA ALA A 197 11.09 -11.57 20.01
C ALA A 197 11.99 -10.47 19.44
N LEU A 198 12.07 -10.33 18.11
CA LEU A 198 12.79 -9.23 17.46
C LEU A 198 12.07 -7.89 17.69
N LEU A 199 10.77 -7.83 17.47
CA LEU A 199 9.97 -6.61 17.71
C LEU A 199 10.06 -6.16 19.18
N LEU A 200 10.08 -7.11 20.12
CA LEU A 200 10.24 -6.80 21.55
C LEU A 200 11.58 -6.12 21.86
N GLN A 201 12.66 -6.39 21.12
CA GLN A 201 13.94 -5.68 21.27
C GLN A 201 13.84 -4.20 20.90
N TYR A 202 12.89 -3.84 20.02
CA TYR A 202 12.52 -2.46 19.70
C TYR A 202 11.45 -1.91 20.67
N GLY A 203 11.07 -2.68 21.69
CA GLY A 203 10.03 -2.34 22.66
C GLY A 203 8.63 -2.33 22.04
N ILE A 204 8.38 -3.20 21.06
CA ILE A 204 7.07 -3.39 20.43
C ILE A 204 6.54 -4.74 20.88
N GLU A 205 5.43 -4.72 21.61
CA GLU A 205 4.67 -5.92 21.93
C GLU A 205 3.71 -6.18 20.76
N TRP A 206 4.03 -7.20 19.96
CA TRP A 206 3.21 -7.62 18.82
C TRP A 206 2.69 -9.03 19.06
N GLU A 207 1.42 -9.27 18.78
CA GLU A 207 0.77 -10.57 18.87
C GLU A 207 0.44 -11.12 17.47
N PRO A 208 0.81 -12.38 17.18
CA PRO A 208 0.47 -12.98 15.89
C PRO A 208 -1.04 -13.19 15.74
N MET A 209 -1.54 -13.12 14.50
CA MET A 209 -2.95 -13.39 14.17
C MET A 209 -3.47 -14.71 14.75
N THR A 210 -2.64 -15.75 14.84
CA THR A 210 -3.00 -17.05 15.41
C THR A 210 -3.35 -16.97 16.90
N SER A 211 -2.73 -16.04 17.64
CA SER A 211 -3.02 -15.80 19.06
C SER A 211 -4.27 -14.93 19.23
N LEU A 212 -4.44 -13.92 18.36
CA LEU A 212 -5.57 -12.99 18.41
C LEU A 212 -6.91 -13.62 18.00
N ASN A 213 -6.86 -14.70 17.22
CA ASN A 213 -8.03 -15.36 16.63
C ASN A 213 -8.13 -16.83 17.05
N PRO A 214 -8.35 -17.13 18.36
CA PRO A 214 -8.48 -18.50 18.80
C PRO A 214 -9.68 -19.19 18.12
N GLY A 215 -9.47 -20.41 17.63
CA GLY A 215 -10.50 -21.20 16.94
C GLY A 215 -10.60 -20.96 15.44
N TRP A 216 -9.76 -20.08 14.87
CA TRP A 216 -9.56 -19.99 13.43
C TRP A 216 -8.47 -20.96 12.97
N HIS A 217 -8.76 -21.62 11.85
CA HIS A 217 -7.86 -22.55 11.18
C HIS A 217 -7.05 -21.76 10.15
N PHE A 218 -5.74 -21.74 10.33
CA PHE A 218 -4.77 -21.02 9.47
C PHE A 218 -3.93 -21.99 8.61
N ASP A 219 -4.40 -23.23 8.50
CA ASP A 219 -3.85 -24.34 7.72
C ASP A 219 -3.94 -24.14 6.20
#